data_AF-A0A7Y0S5H1-F1
#
_entry.id   AF-A0A7Y0S5H1-F1
#
_cell.length_a   1.000
_cell.length_b   1.000
_cell.length_c   1.000
_cell.angle_alpha   90.00
_cell.angle_beta   90.00
_cell.angle_gamma   90.00
#
_symmetry.space_group_name_H-M   'P 1'
#
loop_
_entity.id
_entity.type
_entity.pdbx_description
1 polymer ?
#
loop_
_entity_poly.entity_id
_entity_poly.type
_entity_poly.pdbx_seq_one_letter_code
_entity_poly.pdbx_strand_id
1 'polypeptide(L)' 'WTIPKERMKRRNPHLVFLSRQAMDILIALKTFAGGSDYILPSRYDSDAPMSSATMNRVMDLTYKAAQKEGQSLSKFGPH' A
#
# COMPACT_ATOMS: atom_id res chain seq x y z
N TRP A 1 -9.77 -4.97 -10.85
CA TRP A 1 -9.02 -6.09 -10.24
C TRP A 1 -9.99 -6.97 -9.46
N THR A 2 -9.92 -8.29 -9.59
CA THR A 2 -10.80 -9.22 -8.88
C THR A 2 -10.05 -9.85 -7.71
N ILE A 3 -10.51 -9.62 -6.49
CA ILE A 3 -9.98 -10.27 -5.30
C ILE A 3 -10.55 -11.70 -5.22
N PRO A 4 -9.70 -12.74 -5.14
CA PRO A 4 -10.16 -14.11 -5.04
C PRO A 4 -11.01 -14.35 -3.79
N LYS A 5 -11.97 -15.28 -3.88
CA LYS A 5 -12.91 -15.60 -2.79
C LYS A 5 -12.19 -16.02 -1.51
N GLU A 6 -11.04 -16.65 -1.63
CA GLU A 6 -10.24 -17.20 -0.53
C GLU A 6 -9.74 -16.07 0.40
N ARG A 7 -9.57 -14.85 -0.13
CA ARG A 7 -9.15 -13.68 0.64
C ARG A 7 -10.33 -12.87 1.20
N MET A 8 -11.57 -13.23 0.85
CA MET A 8 -12.77 -12.46 1.22
C MET A 8 -13.54 -13.13 2.36
N LYS A 9 -13.97 -12.34 3.35
CA LYS A 9 -14.74 -12.83 4.52
C LYS A 9 -16.00 -13.62 4.14
N ARG A 10 -16.72 -13.18 3.09
CA ARG A 10 -17.94 -13.84 2.60
C ARG A 10 -17.70 -14.88 1.49
N ARG A 11 -16.44 -15.18 1.15
CA ARG A 11 -16.05 -16.14 0.10
C ARG A 11 -16.68 -15.88 -1.28
N ASN A 12 -16.97 -14.62 -1.57
CA ASN A 12 -17.39 -14.18 -2.90
C ASN A 12 -16.24 -13.41 -3.54
N PRO A 13 -15.89 -13.70 -4.81
CA PRO A 13 -14.93 -12.88 -5.54
C PRO A 13 -15.43 -11.43 -5.59
N HIS A 14 -14.52 -10.48 -5.39
CA HIS A 14 -14.89 -9.06 -5.35
C HIS A 14 -14.18 -8.29 -6.46
N LEU A 15 -14.95 -7.69 -7.36
CA LEU A 15 -14.42 -6.85 -8.42
C LEU A 15 -14.28 -5.41 -7.90
N VAL A 16 -13.05 -4.94 -7.80
CA VAL A 16 -12.71 -3.57 -7.42
C VAL A 16 -12.30 -2.79 -8.66
N PHE A 17 -13.05 -1.74 -8.96
CA PHE A 17 -12.67 -0.75 -9.98
C PHE A 17 -11.77 0.30 -9.34
N LEU A 18 -10.63 0.57 -9.99
CA LEU A 18 -9.69 1.60 -9.59
C LEU A 18 -9.82 2.78 -10.54
N SER A 19 -9.68 3.99 -10.00
CA SER A 19 -9.57 5.19 -10.84
C SER A 19 -8.26 5.16 -11.64
N ARG A 20 -8.22 5.96 -12.71
CA ARG A 20 -7.00 6.14 -13.52
C ARG A 20 -5.83 6.62 -12.66
N GLN A 21 -6.07 7.64 -11.82
CA GLN A 21 -5.05 8.18 -10.91
C GLN A 21 -4.48 7.12 -9.97
N ALA A 22 -5.33 6.25 -9.41
CA ALA A 22 -4.85 5.15 -8.56
C ALA A 22 -4.00 4.16 -9.38
N MET A 23 -4.41 3.84 -10.61
CA MET A 23 -3.63 2.95 -11.48
C MET A 23 -2.26 3.54 -11.81
N ASP A 24 -2.18 4.84 -12.13
CA ASP A 24 -0.93 5.52 -12.46
C ASP A 24 0.06 5.46 -11.30
N ILE A 25 -0.42 5.69 -10.07
CA ILE A 25 0.39 5.57 -8.84
C ILE A 25 0.91 4.14 -8.65
N LEU A 26 0.05 3.13 -8.84
CA LEU A 26 0.46 1.73 -8.67
C LEU A 26 1.47 1.28 -9.73
N ILE A 27 1.33 1.75 -10.98
CA ILE A 27 2.29 1.48 -12.06
C ILE A 27 3.65 2.11 -11.74
N ALA A 28 3.67 3.39 -11.34
CA ALA A 28 4.91 4.06 -10.96
C ALA A 28 5.63 3.33 -9.82
N LEU A 29 4.89 2.92 -8.78
CA LEU A 29 5.43 2.13 -7.67
C LEU A 29 5.99 0.78 -8.14
N LYS A 30 5.31 0.08 -9.05
CA LYS A 30 5.76 -1.19 -9.61
C LYS A 30 7.08 -1.04 -10.38
N THR A 31 7.29 0.09 -11.08
CA THR A 31 8.57 0.39 -11.75
C THR A 31 9.73 0.49 -10.76
N PHE A 32 9.49 1.02 -9.56
CA PHE A 32 10.50 1.10 -8.50
C PHE A 32 10.71 -0.22 -7.74
N ALA A 33 9.82 -1.21 -7.90
CA ALA A 33 9.89 -2.49 -7.19
C ALA A 33 10.94 -3.47 -7.75
N GLY A 34 11.73 -3.07 -8.75
CA GLY A 34 12.92 -3.82 -9.18
C GLY A 34 12.64 -5.22 -9.76
N GLY A 35 11.48 -5.42 -10.38
CA GLY A 35 11.09 -6.71 -10.94
C GLY A 35 10.39 -7.67 -9.96
N SER A 36 10.25 -7.29 -8.69
CA SER A 36 9.41 -8.00 -7.71
C SER A 36 7.99 -8.20 -8.22
N ASP A 37 7.33 -9.30 -7.87
CA ASP A 37 5.89 -9.49 -8.08
C ASP A 37 5.02 -8.53 -7.25
N TYR A 38 5.56 -7.97 -6.17
CA TYR A 38 4.88 -7.06 -5.26
C TYR A 38 5.10 -5.60 -5.66
N ILE A 39 4.10 -4.74 -5.40
CA ILE A 39 4.21 -3.28 -5.61
C ILE A 39 5.06 -2.64 -4.50
N LEU A 40 5.00 -3.22 -3.30
CA LEU A 40 5.76 -2.83 -2.12
C LEU A 40 6.52 -4.06 -1.59
N PRO A 41 7.69 -4.37 -2.17
CA PRO A 41 8.49 -5.51 -1.72
C PRO A 41 9.12 -5.28 -0.35
N SER A 42 9.51 -6.38 0.31
CA SER A 42 10.35 -6.33 1.50
C SER A 42 11.75 -5.83 1.12
N ARG A 43 12.41 -5.17 2.07
CA ARG A 43 13.76 -4.62 1.86
C ARG A 43 14.81 -5.71 1.64
N TYR A 44 14.63 -6.85 2.30
CA TYR A 44 15.62 -7.93 2.29
C TYR A 44 15.27 -9.07 1.34
N ASP A 45 14.04 -9.09 0.85
CA ASP A 45 13.52 -10.16 -0.01
C ASP A 45 12.53 -9.55 -1.01
N SER A 46 12.93 -9.46 -2.27
CA SER A 46 12.08 -8.93 -3.34
C SER A 46 10.86 -9.81 -3.60
N ASP A 47 10.90 -11.08 -3.21
CA ASP A 47 9.84 -12.05 -3.44
C ASP A 47 8.88 -12.15 -2.25
N ALA A 48 9.08 -11.30 -1.23
CA ALA A 48 8.18 -11.15 -0.11
C ALA A 48 7.53 -9.75 -0.10
N PRO A 49 6.26 -9.62 0.33
CA PRO A 49 5.65 -8.33 0.53
C PRO A 49 6.26 -7.58 1.73
N MET A 50 6.18 -6.25 1.70
CA MET A 50 6.49 -5.42 2.87
C MET A 50 5.64 -5.83 4.09
N SER A 51 6.26 -5.84 5.27
CA SER A 51 5.57 -6.20 6.50
C SER A 51 4.50 -5.17 6.90
N SER A 52 3.45 -5.61 7.61
CA SER A 52 2.43 -4.72 8.16
C SER A 52 3.01 -3.69 9.14
N ALA A 53 4.00 -4.09 9.95
CA ALA A 53 4.68 -3.19 10.88
C ALA A 53 5.42 -2.06 10.14
N THR A 54 6.08 -2.37 9.03
CA THR A 54 6.76 -1.36 8.18
C THR A 54 5.76 -0.38 7.60
N MET A 55 4.64 -0.86 7.05
CA MET A 55 3.56 -0.01 6.53
C MET A 55 3.01 0.94 7.60
N ASN A 56 2.72 0.42 8.80
CA ASN A 56 2.21 1.23 9.91
C ASN A 56 3.23 2.30 10.34
N ARG A 57 4.52 1.95 10.32
CA ARG A 57 5.60 2.90 10.63
C ARG A 57 5.70 4.02 9.59
N VAL A 58 5.51 3.70 8.30
CA VAL A 58 5.47 4.71 7.24
C VAL A 58 4.34 5.71 7.48
N MET A 59 3.13 5.25 7.83
CA MET A 59 2.00 6.15 8.13
C MET A 59 2.31 7.11 9.29
N ASP A 60 2.87 6.59 10.38
CA ASP A 60 3.29 7.42 11.54
C ASP A 60 4.38 8.43 11.18
N LEU A 61 5.36 8.03 10.36
CA LEU A 61 6.42 8.93 9.88
C LEU A 61 5.87 10.03 8.97
N THR A 62 4.95 9.69 8.06
CA THR A 62 4.30 10.67 7.18
C THR A 62 3.52 11.70 8.00
N TYR A 63 2.76 11.26 9.00
CA TYR A 63 2.07 12.18 9.91
C TYR A 63 3.07 13.11 10.64
N LYS A 64 4.15 12.57 11.21
CA LYS A 64 5.17 13.37 11.91
C LYS A 64 5.86 14.37 10.99
N ALA A 65 6.13 13.99 9.74
CA ALA A 65 6.72 14.89 8.73
C ALA A 65 5.76 16.03 8.39
N ALA A 66 4.48 15.73 8.14
CA ALA A 66 3.45 16.73 7.86
C ALA A 66 3.30 17.75 9.02
N GLN A 67 3.30 17.27 10.27
CA GLN A 67 3.23 18.15 11.45
C GLN A 67 4.46 19.06 11.57
N LYS A 68 5.66 18.52 11.28
CA LYS A 68 6.91 19.32 11.27
C LYS A 68 6.87 20.43 10.22
N GLU A 69 6.21 20.20 9.10
CA GLU A 69 6.04 21.17 8.01
C GLU A 69 4.82 22.10 8.19
N GLY A 70 4.08 21.97 9.30
CA GLY A 70 2.89 22.77 9.57
C GLY A 70 1.68 22.42 8.68
N GLN A 71 1.69 21.25 8.03
CA GLN A 71 0.60 20.80 7.18
C GLN A 71 -0.60 20.32 8.02
N SER A 72 -1.81 20.66 7.57
CA SER A 72 -3.04 20.19 8.21
C SER A 72 -3.35 18.75 7.80
N LEU A 73 -2.68 17.79 8.44
CA LEU A 73 -2.91 16.36 8.24
C LEU A 73 -3.30 15.71 9.57
N SER A 74 -4.51 15.16 9.65
CA SER A 74 -4.97 14.42 10.83
C SER A 74 -4.16 13.13 11.02
N LYS A 75 -4.08 12.64 12.27
CA LYS A 75 -3.41 11.37 12.54
C LYS A 75 -4.17 10.23 11.85
N PHE A 76 -3.46 9.41 11.09
CA PHE A 76 -4.00 8.26 10.37
C PHE A 76 -3.14 7.00 10.61
N GLY A 77 -3.77 5.84 10.52
CA GLY A 77 -3.16 4.54 10.75
C GLY A 77 -4.17 3.42 10.48
N PRO A 78 -3.75 2.15 10.54
CA PRO A 78 -4.67 1.02 10.50
C PRO A 78 -5.69 1.14 11.65
N HIS A 79 -6.95 0.82 11.34
CA HIS A 79 -8.06 0.77 12.30
C HIS A 79 -7.98 -0.44 13.22
#